data_AF-A0A367INQ5-F1
#
_entry.id   AF-A0A367INQ5-F1
#
_cell.length_a   1.000
_cell.length_b   1.000
_cell.length_c   1.000
_cell.angle_alpha   90.00
_cell.angle_beta   90.00
_cell.angle_gamma   90.00
#
_symmetry.space_group_name_H-M   'P 1'
#
loop_
_entity.id
_entity.type
_entity.pdbx_description
1 polymer ?
#
loop_
_entity_poly.entity_id
_entity_poly.type
_entity_poly.pdbx_seq_one_letter_code
_entity_poly.pdbx_strand_id
1 'polypeptide(L)'
;DFEVDNICVDSEGVSVGIKIKKEAVRLFQQYYDLSCEGKVVVGLELMEFHSYVFEKTIDITESDVVVKMWSPLIERLFRRVELRTKWGDTMGESADIENRTTGLKVDLRFLKDTLSRRRKEADKANCEVSKLGAGHIKITSDRTKLLIESKVILDHLIKEEPEKVKEIAVPALQLIGNRAILYSINLTTNGLYVAVKEGTAVIPNHISHIKDFREVIMLLFKFK
;
A
#
# COMPACT_ATOMS: atom_id res chain seq x y z
N ASP A 1 15.55 -0.42 -25.83
CA ASP A 1 14.19 -0.64 -26.34
C ASP A 1 13.17 -0.39 -25.25
N PHE A 2 12.26 0.56 -25.48
CA PHE A 2 11.23 0.94 -24.51
C PHE A 2 9.94 0.21 -24.89
N GLU A 3 9.48 -0.70 -24.03
CA GLU A 3 8.22 -1.43 -24.22
C GLU A 3 7.03 -0.46 -24.16
N VAL A 4 6.18 -0.51 -25.19
CA VAL A 4 5.07 0.42 -25.38
C VAL A 4 3.93 0.02 -24.45
N ASP A 5 3.81 0.70 -23.31
CA ASP A 5 2.64 0.55 -22.44
C ASP A 5 1.50 1.38 -23.06
N ASN A 6 0.49 0.71 -23.65
CA ASN A 6 -0.60 1.25 -24.49
C ASN A 6 -1.59 2.19 -23.76
N ILE A 7 -1.13 3.01 -22.81
CA ILE A 7 -1.91 3.98 -22.07
C ILE A 7 -1.68 5.36 -22.70
N CYS A 8 -2.74 5.91 -23.30
CA CYS A 8 -2.82 7.21 -23.97
C CYS A 8 -1.62 7.51 -24.88
N VAL A 9 -1.72 6.99 -26.11
CA VAL A 9 -0.87 7.36 -27.24
C VAL A 9 -1.40 8.64 -27.88
N ASP A 10 -0.51 9.59 -28.14
CA ASP A 10 -0.84 10.78 -28.91
C ASP A 10 -0.98 10.48 -30.41
N SER A 11 -1.18 11.51 -31.23
CA SER A 11 -1.28 11.39 -32.69
C SER A 11 -0.05 10.77 -33.36
N GLU A 12 1.07 10.63 -32.64
CA GLU A 12 2.32 10.04 -33.12
C GLU A 12 2.52 8.59 -32.60
N GLY A 13 1.56 8.03 -31.85
CA GLY A 13 1.64 6.67 -31.34
C GLY A 13 2.60 6.51 -30.15
N VAL A 14 3.02 7.60 -29.51
CA VAL A 14 3.93 7.56 -28.35
C VAL A 14 3.12 7.76 -27.07
N SER A 15 3.32 6.89 -26.08
CA SER A 15 2.64 7.07 -24.78
C SER A 15 3.07 8.38 -24.12
N VAL A 16 2.11 9.14 -23.60
CA VAL A 16 2.36 10.36 -22.82
C VAL A 16 3.35 10.11 -21.68
N GLY A 17 3.31 8.93 -21.05
CA GLY A 17 4.27 8.55 -20.01
C GLY A 17 5.72 8.45 -20.52
N ILE A 18 5.93 8.04 -21.77
CA ILE A 18 7.25 8.02 -22.41
C ILE A 18 7.75 9.44 -22.67
N LYS A 19 6.88 10.36 -23.10
CA LYS A 19 7.24 11.76 -23.33
C LYS A 19 7.63 12.47 -22.03
N ILE A 20 6.84 12.31 -20.98
CA ILE A 20 7.17 12.84 -19.63
C ILE A 20 8.48 12.27 -19.13
N LYS A 21 8.71 10.95 -19.28
CA LYS A 21 9.97 10.31 -18.88
C LYS A 21 11.18 10.85 -19.64
N LYS A 22 11.07 11.01 -20.96
CA LYS A 22 12.14 11.58 -21.79
C LYS A 22 12.47 13.00 -21.36
N GLU A 23 11.44 13.81 -21.09
CA GLU A 23 11.63 15.20 -20.67
C GLU A 23 12.20 15.31 -19.26
N ALA A 24 11.76 14.46 -18.33
CA ALA A 24 12.32 14.39 -16.97
C ALA A 24 13.80 13.96 -16.98
N VAL A 25 14.18 12.97 -17.80
CA VAL A 25 15.59 12.55 -17.97
C VAL A 25 16.42 13.63 -18.67
N ARG A 26 15.83 14.37 -19.62
CA ARG A 26 16.48 15.51 -20.29
C ARG A 26 16.79 16.63 -19.30
N LEU A 27 15.85 16.95 -18.41
CA LEU A 27 16.00 18.01 -17.42
C LEU A 27 16.90 17.59 -16.25
N PHE A 28 16.92 16.30 -15.89
CA PHE A 28 17.67 15.78 -14.76
C PHE A 28 18.41 14.49 -15.12
N GLN A 29 19.65 14.63 -15.61
CA GLN A 29 20.48 13.51 -16.07
C GLN A 29 20.68 12.39 -15.03
N GLN A 30 20.56 12.70 -13.73
CA GLN A 30 20.61 11.72 -12.64
C GLN A 30 19.50 10.65 -12.65
N TYR A 31 18.48 10.81 -13.50
CA TYR A 31 17.43 9.79 -13.72
C TYR A 31 17.81 8.72 -14.73
N TYR A 32 18.97 8.81 -15.38
CA TYR A 32 19.43 7.83 -16.37
C TYR A 32 19.67 6.44 -15.76
N ASP A 33 20.12 6.39 -14.49
CA ASP A 33 20.36 5.13 -13.75
C ASP A 33 19.09 4.50 -13.16
N LEU A 34 17.93 5.18 -13.25
CA LEU A 34 16.66 4.71 -12.71
C LEU A 34 15.94 3.83 -13.73
N SER A 35 16.54 2.68 -14.09
CA SER A 35 15.91 1.64 -14.91
C SER A 35 14.81 0.85 -14.17
N CYS A 36 13.97 1.55 -13.41
CA CYS A 36 12.78 1.00 -12.75
C CYS A 36 11.52 1.74 -13.23
N GLU A 37 11.07 1.32 -14.42
CA GLU A 37 9.68 1.23 -14.88
C GLU A 37 8.61 1.96 -14.05
N GLY A 38 8.09 3.10 -14.54
CA GLY A 38 6.79 3.72 -14.18
C GLY A 38 6.52 4.10 -12.71
N LYS A 39 7.17 3.47 -11.75
CA LYS A 39 6.96 3.52 -10.30
C LYS A 39 7.81 4.63 -9.70
N VAL A 40 9.04 4.80 -10.20
CA VAL A 40 9.89 5.97 -9.90
C VAL A 40 9.21 7.26 -10.36
N VAL A 41 8.46 7.23 -11.47
CA VAL A 41 7.69 8.39 -11.96
C VAL A 41 6.67 8.85 -10.92
N VAL A 42 6.06 7.95 -10.15
CA VAL A 42 5.14 8.32 -9.05
C VAL A 42 5.86 9.06 -7.93
N GLY A 43 7.04 8.58 -7.55
CA GLY A 43 7.88 9.25 -6.55
C GLY A 43 8.29 10.66 -7.01
N LEU A 44 8.62 10.80 -8.29
CA LEU A 44 8.93 12.09 -8.90
C LEU A 44 7.72 13.02 -8.97
N GLU A 45 6.55 12.54 -9.40
CA GLU A 45 5.29 13.32 -9.40
C GLU A 45 4.95 13.83 -8.00
N LEU A 46 5.09 12.97 -6.98
CA LEU A 46 4.86 13.33 -5.58
C LEU A 46 5.84 14.41 -5.11
N MET A 47 7.13 14.28 -5.42
CA MET A 47 8.14 15.26 -5.03
C MET A 47 8.02 16.58 -5.80
N GLU A 48 7.59 16.55 -7.06
CA GLU A 48 7.49 17.73 -7.92
C GLU A 48 6.20 18.53 -7.64
N PHE A 49 5.05 17.84 -7.62
CA PHE A 49 3.74 18.51 -7.57
C PHE A 49 3.10 18.54 -6.19
N HIS A 50 3.59 17.70 -5.27
CA HIS A 50 3.01 17.53 -3.94
C HIS A 50 4.05 17.63 -2.83
N SER A 51 5.23 18.24 -3.06
CA SER A 51 6.27 18.44 -2.03
C SER A 51 5.75 19.08 -0.73
N TYR A 52 4.72 19.94 -0.84
CA TYR A 52 4.07 20.58 0.28
C TYR A 52 3.49 19.58 1.31
N VAL A 53 3.20 18.32 0.93
CA VAL A 53 2.70 17.30 1.89
C VAL A 53 3.76 16.86 2.90
N PHE A 54 5.03 17.23 2.68
CA PHE A 54 6.13 17.00 3.62
C PHE A 54 6.44 18.22 4.49
N GLU A 55 5.79 19.37 4.25
CA GLU A 55 6.05 20.62 4.98
C GLU A 55 5.36 20.63 6.34
N LYS A 56 6.12 20.91 7.40
CA LYS A 56 5.60 20.96 8.78
C LYS A 56 4.72 22.19 9.05
N THR A 57 4.83 23.21 8.22
CA THR A 57 4.11 24.49 8.33
C THR A 57 2.72 24.46 7.71
N ILE A 58 2.42 23.41 6.94
CA ILE A 58 1.12 23.22 6.29
C ILE A 58 0.36 22.17 7.10
N ASP A 59 -0.90 22.45 7.42
CA ASP A 59 -1.76 21.48 8.09
C ASP A 59 -2.21 20.42 7.07
N ILE A 60 -1.51 19.29 7.07
CA ILE A 60 -1.79 18.15 6.20
C ILE A 60 -2.74 17.18 6.89
N THR A 61 -3.86 16.89 6.23
CA THR A 61 -4.83 15.91 6.74
C THR A 61 -4.38 14.47 6.46
N GLU A 62 -5.00 13.50 7.13
CA GLU A 62 -4.80 12.08 6.82
C GLU A 62 -5.25 11.75 5.38
N SER A 63 -6.35 12.37 4.92
CA SER A 63 -6.84 12.24 3.55
C SER A 63 -5.86 12.78 2.52
N ASP A 64 -5.13 13.86 2.81
CA ASP A 64 -4.08 14.35 1.93
C ASP A 64 -2.95 13.33 1.79
N VAL A 65 -2.53 12.71 2.90
CA VAL A 65 -1.53 11.63 2.89
C VAL A 65 -2.02 10.43 2.06
N VAL A 66 -3.29 10.04 2.20
CA VAL A 66 -3.87 8.96 1.39
C VAL A 66 -3.89 9.33 -0.09
N VAL A 67 -4.54 10.44 -0.45
CA VAL A 67 -4.86 10.77 -1.85
C VAL A 67 -3.64 11.23 -2.62
N LYS A 68 -2.73 11.98 -1.99
CA LYS A 68 -1.59 12.60 -2.70
C LYS A 68 -0.35 11.72 -2.70
N MET A 69 -0.15 10.90 -1.65
CA MET A 69 1.08 10.14 -1.47
C MET A 69 0.88 8.64 -1.70
N TRP A 70 0.02 8.00 -0.92
CA TRP A 70 -0.01 6.52 -0.89
C TRP A 70 -0.93 5.89 -1.94
N SER A 71 -2.10 6.47 -2.19
CA SER A 71 -3.05 5.94 -3.17
C SER A 71 -2.45 5.84 -4.57
N PRO A 72 -1.82 6.90 -5.15
CA PRO A 72 -1.21 6.79 -6.47
C PRO A 72 -0.12 5.71 -6.55
N LEU A 73 0.64 5.52 -5.48
CA LEU A 73 1.71 4.54 -5.40
C LEU A 73 1.15 3.11 -5.33
N ILE A 74 0.26 2.85 -4.39
CA ILE A 74 -0.33 1.54 -4.16
C ILE A 74 -1.19 1.14 -5.36
N GLU A 75 -2.08 2.01 -5.85
CA GLU A 75 -2.91 1.71 -7.03
C GLU A 75 -2.06 1.32 -8.24
N ARG A 76 -0.95 2.02 -8.49
CA ARG A 76 -0.05 1.67 -9.61
C ARG A 76 0.74 0.38 -9.35
N LEU A 77 1.14 0.10 -8.12
CA LEU A 77 1.86 -1.13 -7.76
C LEU A 77 0.99 -2.40 -7.85
N PHE A 78 -0.30 -2.25 -7.53
CA PHE A 78 -1.24 -3.36 -7.47
C PHE A 78 -2.18 -3.47 -8.70
N ARG A 79 -2.15 -2.51 -9.63
CA ARG A 79 -2.98 -2.51 -10.87
C ARG A 79 -2.94 -3.80 -11.71
N ARG A 80 -1.82 -4.53 -11.69
CA ARG A 80 -1.59 -5.73 -12.52
C ARG A 80 -1.33 -7.00 -11.70
N VAL A 81 -1.78 -7.02 -10.45
CA VAL A 81 -1.83 -8.27 -9.68
C VAL A 81 -3.27 -8.70 -9.49
N GLU A 82 -3.46 -9.94 -9.06
CA GLU A 82 -4.77 -10.50 -8.72
C GLU A 82 -5.40 -9.86 -7.46
N LEU A 83 -4.81 -8.78 -6.94
CA LEU A 83 -5.30 -8.04 -5.80
C LEU A 83 -5.87 -6.69 -6.24
N ARG A 84 -7.06 -6.38 -5.76
CA ARG A 84 -7.72 -5.07 -5.89
C ARG A 84 -7.71 -4.36 -4.55
N THR A 85 -7.58 -3.04 -4.61
CA THR A 85 -7.59 -2.15 -3.45
C THR A 85 -8.98 -1.53 -3.26
N LYS A 86 -9.40 -1.38 -1.99
CA LYS A 86 -10.58 -0.59 -1.62
C LYS A 86 -10.21 0.38 -0.50
N TRP A 87 -10.24 1.67 -0.83
CA TRP A 87 -9.97 2.77 0.10
C TRP A 87 -11.22 3.24 0.84
N GLY A 88 -10.99 3.87 1.98
CA GLY A 88 -12.00 4.52 2.79
C GLY A 88 -12.34 3.69 4.03
N ASP A 89 -13.39 4.12 4.71
CA ASP A 89 -13.82 3.62 6.01
C ASP A 89 -14.52 2.24 5.87
N THR A 90 -13.75 1.22 5.46
CA THR A 90 -14.28 -0.06 4.97
C THR A 90 -14.23 -1.16 6.02
N MET A 91 -15.32 -1.92 6.17
CA MET A 91 -15.31 -3.13 7.01
C MET A 91 -14.91 -4.34 6.18
N GLY A 92 -14.03 -5.18 6.73
CA GLY A 92 -13.59 -6.44 6.13
C GLY A 92 -14.48 -7.62 6.47
N GLU A 93 -13.89 -8.80 6.40
CA GLU A 93 -14.54 -10.08 6.77
C GLU A 93 -15.13 -10.11 8.18
N SER A 94 -14.64 -9.23 9.06
CA SER A 94 -15.17 -9.03 10.40
C SER A 94 -16.64 -8.62 10.43
N ALA A 95 -17.17 -7.98 9.37
CA ALA A 95 -18.59 -7.62 9.27
C ALA A 95 -19.52 -8.77 8.90
N ASP A 96 -18.98 -9.88 8.35
CA ASP A 96 -19.77 -11.04 7.92
C ASP A 96 -19.98 -12.08 9.04
N ILE A 97 -19.32 -11.92 10.19
CA ILE A 97 -19.51 -12.78 11.36
C ILE A 97 -20.87 -12.47 11.98
N GLU A 98 -21.65 -13.51 12.34
CA GLU A 98 -23.06 -13.43 12.78
C GLU A 98 -23.35 -12.47 13.95
N ASN A 99 -22.33 -11.94 14.63
CA ASN A 99 -22.41 -10.81 15.55
C ASN A 99 -21.90 -9.51 14.90
N ARG A 100 -22.79 -8.84 14.15
CA ARG A 100 -22.58 -7.62 13.34
C ARG A 100 -22.10 -6.35 14.07
N THR A 101 -21.54 -6.43 15.28
CA THR A 101 -21.30 -5.27 16.15
C THR A 101 -19.83 -4.95 16.43
N THR A 102 -18.86 -5.69 15.88
CA THR A 102 -17.45 -5.56 16.30
C THR A 102 -16.40 -5.38 15.21
N GLY A 103 -16.76 -5.39 13.92
CA GLY A 103 -15.80 -5.17 12.84
C GLY A 103 -15.23 -3.75 12.85
N LEU A 104 -13.91 -3.62 12.98
CA LEU A 104 -13.24 -2.33 12.91
C LEU A 104 -13.04 -1.96 11.44
N LYS A 105 -13.39 -0.73 11.07
CA LYS A 105 -13.24 -0.25 9.69
C LYS A 105 -11.79 0.09 9.38
N VAL A 106 -11.14 -0.51 8.39
CA VAL A 106 -9.77 -0.12 8.00
C VAL A 106 -9.77 0.84 6.81
N ASP A 107 -8.73 1.67 6.71
CA ASP A 107 -8.60 2.70 5.66
C ASP A 107 -8.38 2.12 4.26
N LEU A 108 -7.74 0.96 4.18
CA LEU A 108 -7.50 0.28 2.92
C LEU A 108 -7.54 -1.24 3.12
N ARG A 109 -8.29 -1.91 2.24
CA ARG A 109 -8.32 -3.38 2.10
C ARG A 109 -7.66 -3.80 0.79
N PHE A 110 -6.91 -4.89 0.84
CA PHE A 110 -6.41 -5.61 -0.33
C PHE A 110 -7.23 -6.89 -0.49
N LEU A 111 -7.88 -7.02 -1.63
CA LEU A 111 -8.91 -8.03 -1.90
C LEU A 111 -8.50 -8.88 -3.08
N LYS A 112 -8.84 -10.17 -3.04
CA LYS A 112 -8.87 -11.02 -4.24
C LYS A 112 -10.31 -11.26 -4.63
N ASP A 113 -10.64 -11.01 -5.89
CA ASP A 113 -11.97 -11.36 -6.40
C ASP A 113 -12.08 -12.89 -6.49
N THR A 114 -13.21 -13.44 -6.05
CA THR A 114 -13.45 -14.88 -6.03
C THR A 114 -14.66 -15.24 -6.90
N LEU A 115 -14.65 -16.45 -7.46
CA LEU A 115 -15.75 -16.95 -8.30
C LEU A 115 -16.93 -17.50 -7.47
N SER A 116 -16.91 -17.32 -6.15
CA SER A 116 -17.95 -17.86 -5.27
C SER A 116 -19.26 -17.09 -5.43
N ARG A 117 -20.36 -17.83 -5.52
CA ARG A 117 -21.72 -17.27 -5.61
C ARG A 117 -22.15 -16.56 -4.32
N ARG A 118 -21.56 -16.93 -3.18
CA ARG A 118 -21.92 -16.39 -1.85
C ARG A 118 -21.04 -15.21 -1.44
N ARG A 119 -19.77 -15.24 -1.83
CA ARG A 119 -18.77 -14.24 -1.47
C ARG A 119 -17.97 -13.92 -2.72
N LYS A 120 -18.02 -12.67 -3.19
CA LYS A 120 -17.34 -12.25 -4.43
C LYS A 120 -15.93 -11.71 -4.19
N GLU A 121 -15.60 -11.43 -2.93
CA GLU A 121 -14.36 -10.76 -2.53
C GLU A 121 -13.85 -11.44 -1.25
N ALA A 122 -12.57 -11.80 -1.24
CA ALA A 122 -11.87 -12.29 -0.05
C ALA A 122 -10.79 -11.30 0.35
N ASP A 123 -10.73 -10.93 1.62
CA ASP A 123 -9.66 -10.09 2.13
C ASP A 123 -8.35 -10.87 2.15
N LYS A 124 -7.26 -10.21 1.78
CA LYS A 124 -5.91 -10.78 1.82
C LYS A 124 -4.97 -9.96 2.70
N ALA A 125 -5.24 -8.67 2.86
CA ALA A 125 -4.43 -7.80 3.70
C ALA A 125 -5.17 -6.50 4.03
N ASN A 126 -4.71 -5.81 5.08
CA ASN A 126 -5.26 -4.53 5.50
C ASN A 126 -4.17 -3.46 5.62
N CYS A 127 -4.60 -2.21 5.61
CA CYS A 127 -3.76 -1.05 5.83
C CYS A 127 -4.49 0.02 6.65
N GLU A 128 -3.76 0.64 7.57
CA GLU A 128 -4.17 1.83 8.33
C GLU A 128 -3.22 2.98 8.04
N VAL A 129 -3.77 4.19 7.99
CA VAL A 129 -3.06 5.41 7.66
C VAL A 129 -3.21 6.41 8.80
N SER A 130 -2.11 7.03 9.19
CA SER A 130 -2.11 8.19 10.06
C SER A 130 -1.39 9.35 9.37
N LYS A 131 -1.80 10.58 9.68
CA LYS A 131 -1.10 11.78 9.16
C LYS A 131 0.35 11.90 9.63
N LEU A 132 1.12 12.73 8.92
CA LEU A 132 2.48 13.09 9.34
C LEU A 132 2.46 13.76 10.72
N GLY A 133 3.33 13.33 11.63
CA GLY A 133 3.38 13.88 12.99
C GLY A 133 2.22 13.44 13.90
N ALA A 134 1.46 12.40 13.53
CA ALA A 134 0.46 11.81 14.41
C ALA A 134 1.08 11.41 15.77
N GLY A 135 0.34 11.63 16.86
CA GLY A 135 0.80 11.30 18.19
C GLY A 135 0.91 9.78 18.43
N HIS A 136 1.74 9.40 19.39
CA HIS A 136 1.97 7.98 19.74
C HIS A 136 0.69 7.21 20.06
N ILE A 137 -0.30 7.87 20.68
CA ILE A 137 -1.59 7.25 21.01
C ILE A 137 -2.35 6.86 19.74
N LYS A 138 -2.48 7.77 18.76
CA LYS A 138 -3.15 7.49 17.46
C LYS A 138 -2.42 6.37 16.72
N ILE A 139 -1.09 6.49 16.59
CA ILE A 139 -0.27 5.47 15.90
C ILE A 139 -0.45 4.07 16.53
N THR A 140 -0.50 4.00 17.86
CA THR A 140 -0.65 2.71 18.56
C THR A 140 -2.08 2.17 18.45
N SER A 141 -3.08 3.05 18.54
CA SER A 141 -4.49 2.70 18.34
C SER A 141 -4.73 2.15 16.93
N ASP A 142 -4.28 2.85 15.89
CA ASP A 142 -4.40 2.43 14.49
C ASP A 142 -3.68 1.10 14.25
N ARG A 143 -2.48 0.92 14.84
CA ARG A 143 -1.77 -0.38 14.75
C ARG A 143 -2.58 -1.51 15.38
N THR A 144 -3.15 -1.26 16.56
CA THR A 144 -3.94 -2.29 17.27
C THR A 144 -5.14 -2.71 16.42
N LYS A 145 -5.84 -1.73 15.87
CA LYS A 145 -6.95 -1.92 14.94
C LYS A 145 -6.54 -2.72 13.70
N LEU A 146 -5.45 -2.33 13.05
CA LEU A 146 -4.87 -3.02 11.91
C LEU A 146 -4.57 -4.50 12.23
N LEU A 147 -3.96 -4.79 13.38
CA LEU A 147 -3.57 -6.15 13.76
C LEU A 147 -4.78 -7.01 14.12
N ILE A 148 -5.81 -6.45 14.76
CA ILE A 148 -7.06 -7.16 15.06
C ILE A 148 -7.75 -7.59 13.76
N GLU A 149 -7.93 -6.68 12.81
CA GLU A 149 -8.61 -6.98 11.54
C GLU A 149 -7.79 -7.97 10.69
N SER A 150 -6.47 -7.83 10.69
CA SER A 150 -5.58 -8.76 9.98
C SER A 150 -5.59 -10.17 10.61
N LYS A 151 -5.79 -10.29 11.92
CA LYS A 151 -6.03 -11.59 12.58
C LYS A 151 -7.37 -12.20 12.17
N VAL A 152 -8.42 -11.39 11.96
CA VAL A 152 -9.71 -11.89 11.45
C VAL A 152 -9.55 -12.47 10.04
N ILE A 153 -8.78 -11.81 9.16
CA ILE A 153 -8.44 -12.35 7.84
C ILE A 153 -7.70 -13.70 7.99
N LEU A 154 -6.69 -13.74 8.87
CA LEU A 154 -5.90 -14.95 9.09
C LEU A 154 -6.78 -16.13 9.56
N ASP A 155 -7.67 -15.89 10.50
CA ASP A 155 -8.62 -16.92 10.95
C ASP A 155 -9.48 -17.46 9.82
N HIS A 156 -9.90 -16.60 8.90
CA HIS A 156 -10.70 -17.01 7.76
C HIS A 156 -9.88 -17.87 6.80
N LEU A 157 -8.68 -17.41 6.43
CA LEU A 157 -7.78 -18.17 5.56
C LEU A 157 -7.43 -19.54 6.15
N ILE A 158 -7.22 -19.62 7.48
CA ILE A 158 -6.98 -20.88 8.18
C ILE A 158 -8.19 -21.81 8.12
N LYS A 159 -9.42 -21.28 8.18
CA LYS A 159 -10.64 -22.08 8.03
C LYS A 159 -10.81 -22.59 6.60
N GLU A 160 -10.42 -21.79 5.60
CA GLU A 160 -10.48 -22.18 4.19
C GLU A 160 -9.39 -23.21 3.83
N GLU A 161 -8.18 -23.08 4.37
CA GLU A 161 -7.00 -23.90 4.06
C GLU A 161 -6.31 -24.43 5.35
N PRO A 162 -6.98 -25.30 6.14
CA PRO A 162 -6.49 -25.75 7.44
C PRO A 162 -5.20 -26.56 7.37
N GLU A 163 -4.90 -27.17 6.23
CA GLU A 163 -3.66 -27.91 5.99
C GLU A 163 -2.43 -27.00 5.82
N LYS A 164 -2.63 -25.71 5.51
CA LYS A 164 -1.55 -24.74 5.27
C LYS A 164 -1.34 -23.75 6.40
N VAL A 165 -1.92 -23.98 7.58
CA VAL A 165 -1.88 -23.04 8.72
C VAL A 165 -0.50 -22.47 9.02
N LYS A 166 0.56 -23.28 8.92
CA LYS A 166 1.94 -22.84 9.20
C LYS A 166 2.57 -21.98 8.11
N GLU A 167 1.98 -21.97 6.91
CA GLU A 167 2.44 -21.25 5.73
C GLU A 167 1.65 -19.96 5.52
N ILE A 168 0.48 -19.80 6.15
CA ILE A 168 -0.37 -18.63 5.99
C ILE A 168 0.17 -17.48 6.85
N ALA A 169 0.56 -16.42 6.15
CA ALA A 169 0.92 -15.11 6.71
C ALA A 169 0.00 -14.04 6.14
N VAL A 170 -0.62 -13.24 7.00
CA VAL A 170 -1.40 -12.07 6.55
C VAL A 170 -0.55 -10.81 6.68
N PRO A 171 -0.24 -10.11 5.57
CA PRO A 171 0.46 -8.85 5.63
C PRO A 171 -0.46 -7.74 6.15
N ALA A 172 0.13 -6.81 6.90
CA ALA A 172 -0.56 -5.69 7.51
C ALA A 172 0.30 -4.42 7.39
N LEU A 173 -0.19 -3.39 6.69
CA LEU A 173 0.56 -2.16 6.40
C LEU A 173 0.13 -1.03 7.33
N GLN A 174 1.09 -0.43 8.01
CA GLN A 174 0.86 0.82 8.72
C GLN A 174 1.58 1.96 8.00
N LEU A 175 0.83 2.96 7.58
CA LEU A 175 1.32 4.17 6.94
C LEU A 175 1.23 5.35 7.92
N ILE A 176 2.33 6.07 8.14
CA ILE A 176 2.41 7.18 9.09
C ILE A 176 3.10 8.35 8.38
N GLY A 177 2.31 9.30 7.87
CA GLY A 177 2.81 10.32 6.96
C GLY A 177 3.53 9.68 5.78
N ASN A 178 4.84 9.90 5.67
CA ASN A 178 5.67 9.34 4.60
C ASN A 178 6.37 8.02 4.96
N ARG A 179 6.09 7.43 6.12
CA ARG A 179 6.69 6.16 6.56
C ARG A 179 5.73 5.01 6.35
N ALA A 180 6.22 3.91 5.78
CA ALA A 180 5.54 2.62 5.74
C ALA A 180 6.19 1.64 6.71
N ILE A 181 5.38 0.90 7.46
CA ILE A 181 5.82 -0.22 8.30
C ILE A 181 4.99 -1.44 7.91
N LEU A 182 5.67 -2.51 7.50
CA LEU A 182 5.02 -3.78 7.17
C LEU A 182 5.12 -4.72 8.37
N TYR A 183 3.99 -5.35 8.68
CA TYR A 183 3.91 -6.48 9.59
C TYR A 183 3.40 -7.72 8.85
N SER A 184 3.77 -8.90 9.35
CA SER A 184 3.10 -10.16 9.02
C SER A 184 2.43 -10.72 10.28
N ILE A 185 1.24 -11.28 10.14
CA ILE A 185 0.53 -11.96 11.22
C ILE A 185 0.44 -13.44 10.89
N ASN A 186 0.88 -14.27 11.82
CA ASN A 186 0.91 -15.73 11.67
C ASN A 186 0.34 -16.41 12.92
N LEU A 187 -0.20 -17.62 12.76
CA LEU A 187 -0.59 -18.48 13.88
C LEU A 187 0.57 -19.43 14.21
N THR A 188 1.34 -19.11 15.25
CA THR A 188 2.53 -19.88 15.65
C THR A 188 2.19 -21.17 16.37
N THR A 189 1.19 -21.14 17.25
CA THR A 189 0.60 -22.30 17.91
C THR A 189 -0.87 -22.02 18.17
N ASN A 190 -1.65 -23.04 18.54
CA ASN A 190 -3.09 -22.91 18.71
C ASN A 190 -3.42 -21.76 19.68
N GLY A 191 -4.16 -20.76 19.18
CA GLY A 191 -4.53 -19.55 19.91
C GLY A 191 -3.46 -18.46 20.06
N LEU A 192 -2.20 -18.71 19.66
CA LEU A 192 -1.11 -17.72 19.76
C LEU A 192 -0.79 -17.10 18.39
N TYR A 193 -1.29 -15.89 18.20
CA TYR A 193 -1.03 -15.05 17.03
C TYR A 193 0.17 -14.17 17.30
N VAL A 194 1.10 -14.10 16.35
CA VAL A 194 2.30 -13.26 16.44
C VAL A 194 2.33 -12.31 15.25
N ALA A 195 2.46 -11.01 15.57
CA ALA A 195 2.73 -9.98 14.59
C ALA A 195 4.23 -9.71 14.53
N VAL A 196 4.86 -9.98 13.39
CA VAL A 196 6.29 -9.75 13.14
C VAL A 196 6.46 -8.49 12.32
N LYS A 197 7.36 -7.59 12.73
CA LYS A 197 7.72 -6.41 11.94
C LYS A 197 8.71 -6.82 10.83
N GLU A 198 8.25 -6.82 9.59
CA GLU A 198 9.01 -7.28 8.41
C GLU A 198 9.95 -6.22 7.83
N GLY A 199 9.66 -4.94 8.10
CA GLY A 199 10.47 -3.85 7.57
C GLY A 199 9.84 -2.48 7.76
N THR A 200 10.60 -1.46 7.37
CA THR A 200 10.18 -0.06 7.35
C THR A 200 10.85 0.62 6.18
N ALA A 201 10.11 1.51 5.53
CA ALA A 201 10.63 2.35 4.46
C ALA A 201 10.03 3.75 4.59
N VAL A 202 10.72 4.74 4.02
CA VAL A 202 10.29 6.14 4.07
C VAL A 202 10.31 6.70 2.67
N ILE A 203 9.21 7.30 2.23
CA ILE A 203 9.18 8.06 0.99
C ILE A 203 10.09 9.29 1.20
N PRO A 204 11.12 9.49 0.37
CA PRO A 204 11.99 10.64 0.52
C PRO A 204 11.19 11.92 0.28
N ASN A 205 11.56 12.98 0.98
CA ASN A 205 10.94 14.30 0.83
C ASN A 205 11.73 15.22 -0.10
N HIS A 206 12.79 14.72 -0.73
CA HIS A 206 13.63 15.50 -1.62
C HIS A 206 14.21 14.62 -2.74
N ILE A 207 14.35 15.24 -3.91
CA ILE A 207 14.70 14.59 -5.17
C ILE A 207 16.11 13.97 -5.16
N SER A 208 17.03 14.55 -4.38
CA SER A 208 18.39 14.01 -4.18
C SER A 208 18.39 12.62 -3.54
N HIS A 209 17.30 12.25 -2.85
CA HIS A 209 17.12 10.97 -2.17
C HIS A 209 16.18 10.03 -2.93
N ILE A 210 15.86 10.30 -4.20
CA ILE A 210 14.95 9.45 -5.00
C ILE A 210 15.41 8.00 -5.09
N LYS A 211 16.72 7.73 -4.95
CA LYS A 211 17.26 6.36 -4.93
C LYS A 211 16.71 5.54 -3.77
N ASP A 212 16.44 6.19 -2.63
CA ASP A 212 15.91 5.55 -1.42
C ASP A 212 14.41 5.17 -1.59
N PHE A 213 13.72 5.78 -2.56
CA PHE A 213 12.35 5.39 -2.92
C PHE A 213 12.26 3.93 -3.36
N ARG A 214 13.36 3.35 -3.89
CA ARG A 214 13.43 1.93 -4.20
C ARG A 214 13.11 1.06 -2.99
N GLU A 215 13.51 1.46 -1.78
CA GLU A 215 13.23 0.70 -0.56
C GLU A 215 11.73 0.65 -0.26
N VAL A 216 11.00 1.73 -0.53
CA VAL A 216 9.53 1.78 -0.41
C VAL A 216 8.89 0.79 -1.37
N ILE A 217 9.34 0.80 -2.63
CA ILE A 217 8.87 -0.16 -3.64
C ILE A 217 9.14 -1.59 -3.17
N MET A 218 10.38 -1.90 -2.78
CA MET A 218 10.76 -3.24 -2.33
C MET A 218 9.96 -3.70 -1.10
N LEU A 219 9.70 -2.81 -0.14
CA LEU A 219 8.86 -3.12 1.01
C LEU A 219 7.43 -3.45 0.59
N LEU A 220 6.82 -2.63 -0.27
CA LEU A 220 5.46 -2.84 -0.76
C LEU A 220 5.34 -4.05 -1.70
N PHE A 221 6.45 -4.52 -2.29
CA PHE A 221 6.44 -5.76 -3.06
C PHE A 221 6.37 -7.01 -2.19
N LYS A 222 6.76 -6.95 -0.91
CA LYS A 222 6.57 -8.06 0.04
C LYS A 222 5.09 -8.33 0.38
N PHE A 223 4.17 -7.46 -0.05
CA PHE A 223 2.73 -7.65 0.06
C PHE A 223 2.15 -8.60 -1.00
N LYS A 224 2.92 -8.92 -2.04
CA LYS A 224 2.56 -9.85 -3.11
C LYS A 224 3.08 -11.23 -2.77
#